data_AF-A0A2E9UB20-F1
#
_entry.id   AF-A0A2E9UB20-F1
#
_cell.length_a   1.000
_cell.length_b   1.000
_cell.length_c   1.000
_cell.angle_alpha   90.00
_cell.angle_beta   90.00
_cell.angle_gamma   90.00
#
_symmetry.space_group_name_H-M   'P 1'
#
loop_
_entity.id
_entity.type
_entity.pdbx_description
1 polymer ?
#
loop_
_entity_poly.entity_id
_entity_poly.type
_entity_poly.pdbx_seq_one_letter_code
_entity_poly.pdbx_strand_id
1 'polypeptide(L)' 'MGLKPGEQTGWHLHEMDYMPIQLSQGKLMFEFPDGSTKEIDYVPRTASIIKAPLEHNAINTSDKDVIALEIEFKN' A
#
# COMPACT_ATOMS: atom_id res chain seq x y z
N MET A 1 -0.21 1.98 -8.47
CA MET A 1 1.17 1.57 -8.18
C MET A 1 1.46 0.17 -8.72
N GLY A 2 2.68 -0.08 -9.20
CA GLY A 2 3.22 -1.42 -9.41
C GLY A 2 4.62 -1.52 -8.79
N LEU A 3 4.86 -2.51 -7.93
CA LEU A 3 6.15 -2.77 -7.26
C LEU A 3 6.65 -4.15 -7.65
N LYS A 4 7.85 -4.25 -8.21
CA LYS A 4 8.56 -5.53 -8.40
C LYS A 4 9.06 -6.08 -7.06
N PRO A 5 9.46 -7.35 -6.98
CA PRO A 5 10.07 -7.92 -5.77
C PRO A 5 11.19 -7.04 -5.23
N GLY A 6 11.07 -6.64 -3.96
CA GLY A 6 12.03 -5.79 -3.25
C GLY A 6 11.91 -4.28 -3.53
N GLU A 7 11.07 -3.83 -4.47
CA GLU A 7 10.81 -2.40 -4.68
C GLU A 7 9.90 -1.82 -3.58
N GLN A 8 9.99 -0.51 -3.41
CA GLN A 8 9.23 0.24 -2.41
C GLN A 8 8.74 1.58 -2.94
N THR A 9 7.68 2.12 -2.34
CA THR A 9 7.13 3.45 -2.67
C THR A 9 8.08 4.59 -2.33
N GLY A 10 8.92 4.40 -1.31
CA GLY A 10 9.48 5.50 -0.54
C GLY A 10 8.46 6.07 0.45
N TRP A 11 8.94 6.89 1.38
CA TRP A 11 8.10 7.57 2.38
C TRP A 11 7.21 8.62 1.72
N HIS A 12 5.92 8.59 2.04
CA HIS A 12 4.94 9.55 1.56
C HIS A 12 3.77 9.68 2.54
N LEU A 13 3.06 10.80 2.44
CA LEU A 13 1.88 11.14 3.23
C LEU A 13 0.63 11.16 2.34
N HIS A 14 -0.36 10.35 2.67
CA HIS A 14 -1.72 10.51 2.16
C HIS A 14 -2.44 11.60 2.96
N GLU A 15 -2.75 12.71 2.29
CA GLU A 15 -3.51 13.84 2.88
C GLU A 15 -5.03 13.67 2.73
N MET A 16 -5.49 12.71 1.93
CA MET A 16 -6.90 12.43 1.64
C MET A 16 -7.24 10.99 2.02
N ASP A 17 -8.49 10.77 2.45
CA ASP A 17 -9.02 9.41 2.54
C ASP A 17 -8.83 8.73 1.18
N TYR A 18 -8.45 7.46 1.20
CA TYR A 18 -8.16 6.75 -0.05
C TYR A 18 -8.58 5.30 0.02
N MET A 19 -8.80 4.72 -1.17
CA MET A 19 -9.21 3.34 -1.35
C MET A 19 -8.22 2.61 -2.26
N PRO A 20 -7.26 1.85 -1.70
CA PRO A 20 -6.49 0.90 -2.47
C PRO A 20 -7.38 -0.26 -2.94
N ILE A 21 -7.26 -0.58 -4.22
CA ILE A 21 -7.84 -1.75 -4.87
C ILE A 21 -6.67 -2.65 -5.28
N GLN A 22 -6.64 -3.86 -4.74
CA GLN A 22 -5.57 -4.82 -4.97
C GLN A 22 -5.84 -5.56 -6.29
N LEU A 23 -4.93 -5.49 -7.26
CA LEU A 23 -5.10 -6.04 -8.60
C LEU A 23 -4.30 -7.32 -8.85
N SER A 24 -3.24 -7.55 -8.07
CA SER A 24 -2.44 -8.78 -8.13
C SER A 24 -2.31 -9.43 -6.75
N GLN A 25 -1.78 -10.66 -6.74
CA GLN A 25 -1.43 -11.38 -5.52
C GLN A 25 -0.01 -11.03 -5.10
N GLY A 26 0.22 -10.88 -3.80
CA GLY A 26 1.57 -10.72 -3.25
C GLY A 26 1.51 -10.39 -1.76
N LYS A 27 2.54 -9.70 -1.27
CA LYS A 27 2.61 -9.24 0.12
C LYS A 27 3.35 -7.91 0.16
N LEU A 28 2.79 -6.94 0.87
CA LEU A 28 3.48 -5.69 1.20
C LEU A 28 3.75 -5.62 2.71
N MET A 29 4.95 -5.17 3.07
CA MET A 29 5.27 -4.69 4.41
C MET A 29 5.17 -3.17 4.42
N PHE A 30 4.38 -2.63 5.34
CA PHE A 30 4.26 -1.21 5.60
C PHE A 30 5.12 -0.84 6.80
N GLU A 31 5.85 0.26 6.68
CA GLU A 31 6.60 0.92 7.76
C GLU A 31 5.92 2.23 8.12
N PHE A 32 5.83 2.55 9.41
CA PHE A 32 5.20 3.76 9.92
C PHE A 32 6.20 4.65 10.68
N PRO A 33 5.94 5.96 10.84
CA PRO A 33 6.88 6.90 11.47
C PRO A 33 7.23 6.57 12.93
N ASP A 34 6.37 5.84 13.64
CA ASP A 34 6.62 5.38 15.02
C ASP A 34 7.55 4.16 15.10
N GLY A 35 8.03 3.67 13.95
CA GLY A 35 8.87 2.48 13.83
C GLY A 35 8.10 1.15 13.84
N SER A 36 6.77 1.19 13.94
CA SER A 36 5.94 -0.01 13.79
C SER A 36 5.87 -0.47 12.33
N THR A 37 5.60 -1.77 12.15
CA THR A 37 5.41 -2.36 10.82
C THR A 37 4.13 -3.18 10.77
N LYS A 38 3.59 -3.33 9.56
CA LYS A 38 2.42 -4.17 9.29
C LYS A 38 2.58 -4.90 7.97
N GLU A 39 2.42 -6.22 7.99
CA GLU A 39 2.30 -6.99 6.75
C GLU A 39 0.85 -7.10 6.29
N ILE A 40 0.63 -7.00 4.98
CA ILE A 40 -0.67 -7.24 4.35
C ILE A 40 -0.46 -8.18 3.17
N ASP A 41 -1.17 -9.30 3.19
CA ASP A 41 -1.30 -10.15 2.01
C ASP A 41 -2.19 -9.45 1.00
N TYR A 42 -1.67 -9.26 -0.20
CA TYR A 42 -2.40 -8.71 -1.33
C TYR A 42 -3.20 -9.82 -2.00
N VAL A 43 -4.51 -9.67 -1.98
CA VAL A 43 -5.51 -10.55 -2.58
C VAL A 43 -6.23 -9.80 -3.70
N PRO A 44 -6.14 -10.26 -4.96
CA PRO A 44 -6.78 -9.59 -6.08
C PRO A 44 -8.28 -9.36 -5.86
N ARG A 45 -8.77 -8.22 -6.39
CA ARG A 45 -10.18 -7.81 -6.38
C ARG A 45 -10.74 -7.51 -4.98
N THR A 46 -9.86 -7.16 -4.04
CA THR A 46 -10.25 -6.64 -2.73
C THR A 46 -9.95 -5.14 -2.65
N ALA A 47 -10.72 -4.45 -1.82
CA ALA A 47 -10.55 -3.02 -1.58
C ALA A 47 -10.76 -2.72 -0.09
N SER A 48 -10.12 -1.65 0.37
CA SER A 48 -10.22 -1.15 1.75
C SER A 48 -10.38 0.36 1.73
N ILE A 49 -11.05 0.96 2.71
CA ILE A 49 -11.05 2.41 2.90
C ILE A 49 -10.06 2.73 4.01
N ILE A 50 -9.11 3.62 3.72
CA ILE A 50 -8.10 4.07 4.66
C ILE A 50 -8.34 5.55 4.97
N LYS A 51 -8.27 5.89 6.26
CA LYS A 51 -8.44 7.26 6.73
C LYS A 51 -7.13 8.05 6.65
N ALA A 52 -7.21 9.27 6.14
CA ALA A 52 -6.13 10.24 6.25
C ALA A 52 -6.15 10.97 7.61
N PRO A 53 -5.01 11.55 8.04
CA PRO A 53 -3.70 11.45 7.41
C PRO A 53 -3.01 10.11 7.68
N LEU A 54 -2.26 9.59 6.70
CA LEU A 54 -1.43 8.40 6.88
C LEU A 54 -0.08 8.57 6.17
N GLU A 55 1.00 8.59 6.94
CA GLU A 55 2.37 8.54 6.42
C GLU A 55 2.90 7.12 6.52
N HIS A 56 3.48 6.60 5.43
CA HIS A 56 4.13 5.29 5.43
C HIS A 56 5.14 5.12 4.29
N ASN A 57 5.88 4.02 4.35
CA ASN A 57 6.57 3.40 3.22
C ASN A 57 6.02 1.99 3.01
N ALA A 58 5.81 1.58 1.76
CA ALA A 58 5.34 0.23 1.43
C ALA A 58 6.39 -0.50 0.60
N ILE A 59 6.79 -1.69 1.05
CA ILE A 59 7.84 -2.51 0.46
C ILE A 59 7.22 -3.84 -0.01
N ASN A 60 7.50 -4.24 -1.24
CA ASN A 60 7.12 -5.55 -1.74
C ASN A 60 8.08 -6.63 -1.22
N THR A 61 7.62 -7.40 -0.23
CA THR A 61 8.38 -8.49 0.39
C THR A 61 8.08 -9.87 -0.21
N SER A 62 7.29 -9.90 -1.30
CA SER A 62 6.99 -11.13 -2.03
C SER A 62 7.89 -11.33 -3.26
N ASP A 63 7.81 -12.53 -3.85
CA ASP A 63 8.48 -12.91 -5.10
C ASP A 63 7.65 -12.60 -6.36
N LYS A 64 6.55 -11.84 -6.21
CA LYS A 64 5.61 -11.47 -7.28
C LYS A 64 5.54 -9.97 -7.45
N ASP A 65 5.23 -9.51 -8.66
CA ASP A 65 4.87 -8.11 -8.91
C ASP A 65 3.54 -7.78 -8.21
N VAL A 66 3.58 -6.78 -7.32
CA VAL A 66 2.39 -6.27 -6.62
C VAL A 66 1.83 -5.07 -7.37
N ILE A 67 0.55 -5.14 -7.74
CA ILE A 67 -0.15 -4.11 -8.50
C ILE A 67 -1.40 -3.68 -7.72
N ALA A 68 -1.55 -2.37 -7.54
CA ALA A 68 -2.75 -1.76 -6.99
C ALA A 68 -3.13 -0.49 -7.73
N LEU A 69 -4.43 -0.20 -7.71
CA LEU A 69 -4.99 1.11 -8.04
C LEU A 69 -5.36 1.81 -6.73
N GLU A 70 -5.00 3.08 -6.57
CA GLU A 70 -5.41 3.88 -5.42
C GLU A 70 -6.30 5.01 -5.90
N ILE A 71 -7.40 5.23 -5.18
CA ILE A 71 -8.35 6.32 -5.44
C ILE A 71 -8.37 7.21 -4.20
N GLU A 72 -7.95 8.46 -4.35
CA GLU A 72 -8.00 9.46 -3.28
C GLU A 72 -9.25 10.34 -3.41
N PHE A 73 -9.96 10.53 -2.30
CA PHE A 73 -11.23 11.24 -2.27
C PHE A 73 -11.03 12.70 -1.88
N LYS A 74 -11.37 13.61 -2.78
CA LYS A 74 -11.47 15.04 -2.48
C LYS A 74 -12.77 15.32 -1.72
N ASN A 75 -12.69 16.27 -0.80
CA ASN A 75 -13.86 16.85 -0.12
C ASN A 75 -14.58 17.86 -1.01
#